data_AF-A0A4R9LZD9-F1
#
_entry.id   AF-A0A4R9LZD9-F1
#
_cell.length_a   1.000
_cell.length_b   1.000
_cell.length_c   1.000
_cell.angle_alpha   90.00
_cell.angle_beta   90.00
_cell.angle_gamma   90.00
#
_symmetry.space_group_name_H-M   'P 1'
#
loop_
_entity.id
_entity.type
_entity.pdbx_description
1 polymer ?
#
loop_
_entity_poly.entity_id
_entity_poly.type
_entity_poly.pdbx_seq_one_letter_code
_entity_poly.pdbx_strand_id
1 'polypeptide(L)'
;MKNIAYVVSILSFSFGLSAQNLTPRPGVILSSVPANMQEFSALQSQLSKTPEGAVGLLVLAIHLYGKDQTLGNQALVSSVLIKNRQKSNKPTAYQGEDLGNGDRFLVSQLEKYKMLANAYFKGAEPANSYTPIQPLTVETYTNPYSGEESSGTIKLFVGNKGASSFRPVTVSKESDGAWRVKEFSSLCVGMAPPK
;
A
#
# COMPACT_ATOMS: atom_id res chain seq x y z
N MET A 1 -50.74 25.32 7.60
CA MET A 1 -49.39 25.29 8.20
C MET A 1 -48.49 24.50 7.26
N LYS A 2 -47.47 25.13 6.67
CA LYS A 2 -46.57 24.51 5.66
C LYS A 2 -45.34 23.96 6.38
N ASN A 3 -45.14 22.64 6.34
CA ASN A 3 -43.93 22.00 6.85
C ASN A 3 -42.82 22.13 5.82
N ILE A 4 -41.76 22.86 6.16
CA ILE A 4 -40.56 23.04 5.35
C ILE A 4 -39.59 21.90 5.70
N ALA A 5 -39.37 20.99 4.76
CA ALA A 5 -38.35 19.96 4.86
C ALA A 5 -36.98 20.58 4.60
N TYR A 6 -36.08 20.51 5.58
CA TYR A 6 -34.68 20.88 5.42
C TYR A 6 -33.94 19.71 4.78
N VAL A 7 -33.57 19.87 3.50
CA VAL A 7 -32.64 18.97 2.82
C VAL A 7 -31.23 19.41 3.22
N VAL A 8 -30.58 18.63 4.08
CA VAL A 8 -29.16 18.78 4.39
C VAL A 8 -28.37 18.17 3.23
N SER A 9 -27.92 19.01 2.30
CA SER A 9 -26.91 18.62 1.31
C SER A 9 -25.58 18.41 2.02
N ILE A 10 -25.20 17.15 2.19
CA ILE A 10 -23.85 16.76 2.60
C ILE A 10 -22.95 17.02 1.38
N LEU A 11 -22.20 18.13 1.40
CA LEU A 11 -21.13 18.37 0.43
C LEU A 11 -19.98 17.40 0.73
N SER A 12 -19.94 16.30 -0.02
CA SER A 12 -18.77 15.42 -0.09
C SER A 12 -17.62 16.20 -0.74
N PHE A 13 -16.66 16.65 0.07
CA PHE A 13 -15.49 17.42 -0.37
C PHE A 13 -14.51 16.49 -1.12
N SER A 14 -14.64 16.40 -2.45
CA SER A 14 -13.77 15.62 -3.34
C SER A 14 -12.47 16.36 -3.70
N PHE A 15 -11.69 16.83 -2.72
CA PHE A 15 -10.54 17.71 -3.01
C PHE A 15 -9.24 17.01 -3.45
N GLY A 16 -9.23 15.68 -3.65
CA GLY A 16 -8.03 14.93 -4.05
C GLY A 16 -8.04 14.38 -5.49
N LEU A 17 -9.22 14.05 -6.04
CA LEU A 17 -9.30 13.31 -7.31
C LEU A 17 -8.99 14.18 -8.54
N SER A 18 -9.25 15.49 -8.47
CA SER A 18 -9.16 16.39 -9.64
C SER A 18 -7.71 16.70 -10.06
N ALA A 19 -6.79 16.90 -9.12
CA ALA A 19 -5.41 17.27 -9.43
C ALA A 19 -4.60 16.10 -10.02
N GLN A 20 -4.91 14.87 -9.62
CA GLN A 20 -4.21 13.67 -10.10
C GLN A 20 -4.92 12.97 -11.26
N ASN A 21 -6.14 13.40 -11.61
CA ASN A 21 -6.99 12.83 -12.66
C ASN A 21 -7.16 11.30 -12.50
N LEU A 22 -7.63 10.93 -11.31
CA LEU A 22 -7.64 9.54 -10.86
C LEU A 22 -8.88 8.77 -11.35
N THR A 23 -8.66 7.57 -11.86
CA THR A 23 -9.68 6.57 -12.17
C THR A 23 -9.59 5.44 -11.13
N PRO A 24 -10.67 5.14 -10.39
CA PRO A 24 -10.67 4.06 -9.40
C PRO A 24 -10.44 2.69 -10.04
N ARG A 25 -9.75 1.81 -9.30
CA ARG A 25 -9.57 0.40 -9.64
C ARG A 25 -10.20 -0.49 -8.55
N PRO A 26 -10.39 -1.80 -8.82
CA PRO A 26 -10.93 -2.70 -7.81
C PRO A 26 -10.13 -2.63 -6.49
N GLY A 27 -10.82 -2.39 -5.38
CA GLY A 27 -10.20 -2.37 -4.06
C GLY A 27 -9.72 -3.76 -3.64
N VAL A 28 -8.62 -3.82 -2.88
CA VAL A 28 -8.07 -5.07 -2.37
C VAL A 28 -8.51 -5.26 -0.93
N ILE A 29 -9.38 -6.24 -0.70
CA ILE A 29 -9.82 -6.63 0.64
C ILE A 29 -8.84 -7.68 1.19
N LEU A 30 -8.26 -7.41 2.35
CA LEU A 30 -7.39 -8.34 3.05
C LEU A 30 -8.24 -9.16 4.03
N SER A 31 -8.36 -10.46 3.76
CA SER A 31 -9.21 -11.39 4.53
C SER A 31 -8.72 -11.59 5.97
N SER A 32 -7.42 -11.42 6.21
CA SER A 32 -6.81 -11.48 7.55
C SER A 32 -5.47 -10.73 7.58
N VAL A 33 -4.98 -10.45 8.79
CA VAL A 33 -3.60 -10.02 9.01
C VAL A 33 -2.77 -11.26 9.33
N PRO A 34 -1.78 -11.63 8.49
CA PRO A 34 -0.96 -12.81 8.70
C PRO A 34 -0.20 -12.79 10.02
N ALA A 35 -0.15 -13.93 10.71
CA ALA A 35 0.66 -14.12 11.92
C ALA A 35 2.09 -14.59 11.60
N ASN A 36 2.36 -15.04 10.37
CA ASN A 36 3.63 -15.61 9.94
C ASN A 36 3.78 -15.56 8.41
N MET A 37 4.97 -15.90 7.92
CA MET A 37 5.25 -15.90 6.48
C MET A 37 4.49 -16.97 5.68
N GLN A 38 4.05 -18.07 6.30
CA GLN A 38 3.26 -19.07 5.60
C GLN A 38 1.87 -18.52 5.25
N GLU A 39 1.22 -17.84 6.18
CA GLU A 39 -0.05 -17.13 5.94
C GLU A 39 0.13 -15.97 4.95
N PHE A 40 1.22 -15.20 5.06
CA PHE A 40 1.51 -14.13 4.11
C PHE A 40 1.72 -14.67 2.69
N SER A 41 2.48 -15.75 2.53
CA SER A 41 2.68 -16.41 1.23
C SER A 41 1.38 -16.98 0.65
N ALA A 42 0.47 -17.47 1.48
CA ALA A 42 -0.86 -17.92 1.02
C ALA A 42 -1.69 -16.76 0.45
N LEU A 43 -1.71 -15.60 1.11
CA LEU A 43 -2.32 -14.39 0.56
C LEU A 43 -1.60 -13.93 -0.70
N GLN A 44 -0.26 -14.01 -0.72
CA GLN A 44 0.54 -13.62 -1.88
C GLN A 44 0.15 -14.43 -3.12
N SER A 45 0.05 -15.76 -3.02
CA SER A 45 -0.38 -16.63 -4.13
C SER A 45 -1.78 -16.32 -4.67
N GLN A 46 -2.65 -15.73 -3.84
CA GLN A 46 -3.99 -15.33 -4.24
C GLN A 46 -3.99 -13.93 -4.89
N LEU A 47 -3.33 -12.96 -4.26
CA LEU A 47 -3.44 -11.54 -4.60
C LEU A 47 -2.44 -11.09 -5.67
N SER A 48 -1.25 -11.69 -5.78
CA SER A 48 -0.22 -11.27 -6.74
C SER A 48 -0.57 -11.55 -8.20
N LYS A 49 -1.80 -11.99 -8.49
CA LYS A 49 -2.32 -12.21 -9.85
C LYS A 49 -2.67 -10.90 -10.55
N THR A 50 -2.80 -9.80 -9.80
CA THR A 50 -3.20 -8.47 -10.29
C THR A 50 -2.23 -7.39 -9.81
N PRO A 51 -2.09 -6.27 -10.54
CA PRO A 51 -1.35 -5.11 -10.08
C PRO A 51 -1.81 -4.59 -8.72
N GLU A 52 -3.13 -4.52 -8.51
CA GLU A 52 -3.76 -4.03 -7.30
C GLU A 52 -3.41 -4.92 -6.12
N GLY A 53 -3.52 -6.24 -6.29
CA GLY A 53 -3.17 -7.19 -5.24
C GLY A 53 -1.70 -7.12 -4.83
N ALA A 54 -0.77 -6.85 -5.75
CA ALA A 54 0.64 -6.59 -5.41
C ALA A 54 0.81 -5.34 -4.53
N VAL A 55 0.06 -4.26 -4.82
CA VAL A 55 0.03 -3.06 -3.97
C VAL A 55 -0.62 -3.36 -2.61
N GLY A 56 -1.69 -4.16 -2.58
CA GLY A 56 -2.32 -4.59 -1.33
C GLY A 56 -1.37 -5.38 -0.42
N LEU A 57 -0.59 -6.30 -1.00
CA LEU A 57 0.45 -7.05 -0.30
C LEU A 57 1.57 -6.16 0.24
N LEU A 58 1.99 -5.14 -0.51
CA LEU A 58 2.95 -4.15 -0.04
C LEU A 58 2.44 -3.37 1.17
N VAL A 59 1.21 -2.88 1.10
CA VAL A 59 0.58 -2.14 2.22
C VAL A 59 0.44 -3.05 3.43
N LEU A 60 0.07 -4.32 3.24
CA LEU A 60 0.04 -5.31 4.32
C LEU A 60 1.43 -5.57 4.90
N ALA A 61 2.49 -5.63 4.07
CA ALA A 61 3.86 -5.78 4.54
C ALA A 61 4.33 -4.59 5.38
N ILE A 62 3.98 -3.36 4.99
CA ILE A 62 4.21 -2.14 5.78
C ILE A 62 3.45 -2.18 7.11
N HIS A 63 2.20 -2.65 7.09
CA HIS A 63 1.40 -2.83 8.30
C HIS A 63 2.03 -3.85 9.27
N LEU A 64 2.49 -4.98 8.73
CA LEU A 64 3.20 -5.99 9.50
C LEU A 64 4.51 -5.44 10.07
N TYR A 65 5.27 -4.63 9.31
CA TYR A 65 6.50 -4.00 9.79
C TYR A 65 6.27 -3.12 11.02
N GLY A 66 5.14 -2.40 11.06
CA GLY A 66 4.76 -1.59 12.21
C GLY A 66 4.39 -2.41 13.47
N LYS A 67 4.09 -3.70 13.32
CA LYS A 67 3.69 -4.61 14.41
C LYS A 67 4.83 -5.54 14.85
N ASP A 68 5.49 -6.14 13.86
CA ASP A 68 6.60 -7.06 13.99
C ASP A 68 7.58 -6.77 12.83
N GLN A 69 8.70 -6.13 13.16
CA GLN A 69 9.69 -5.74 12.15
C GLN A 69 10.33 -6.94 11.46
N THR A 70 10.44 -8.09 12.11
CA THR A 70 11.00 -9.30 11.50
C THR A 70 10.04 -9.83 10.45
N LEU A 71 8.79 -10.08 10.80
CA LEU A 71 7.77 -10.54 9.87
C LEU A 71 7.52 -9.53 8.74
N GLY A 72 7.42 -8.24 9.07
CA GLY A 72 7.25 -7.18 8.09
C GLY A 72 8.41 -7.06 7.12
N ASN A 73 9.65 -7.22 7.58
CA ASN A 73 10.81 -7.26 6.68
C ASN A 73 10.74 -8.42 5.70
N GLN A 74 10.41 -9.62 6.18
CA GLN A 74 10.27 -10.80 5.34
C GLN A 74 9.18 -10.60 4.28
N ALA A 75 8.03 -10.05 4.68
CA ALA A 75 6.93 -9.71 3.79
C ALA A 75 7.30 -8.62 2.77
N LEU A 76 8.08 -7.60 3.16
CA LEU A 76 8.56 -6.56 2.25
C LEU A 76 9.51 -7.14 1.21
N VAL A 77 10.50 -7.94 1.63
CA VAL A 77 11.44 -8.62 0.72
C VAL A 77 10.69 -9.48 -0.29
N SER A 78 9.70 -10.28 0.15
CA SER A 78 8.93 -11.13 -0.76
C SER A 78 8.00 -10.36 -1.71
N SER A 79 7.65 -9.11 -1.39
CA SER A 79 6.70 -8.28 -2.16
C SER A 79 7.35 -7.45 -3.26
N VAL A 80 8.66 -7.20 -3.20
CA VAL A 80 9.40 -6.47 -4.25
C VAL A 80 9.91 -7.40 -5.35
N LEU A 81 10.19 -6.84 -6.53
CA LEU A 81 10.82 -7.55 -7.65
C LEU A 81 12.14 -8.21 -7.22
N ILE A 82 12.44 -9.37 -7.79
CA ILE A 82 13.66 -10.13 -7.46
C ILE A 82 14.90 -9.28 -7.78
N LYS A 83 14.89 -8.54 -8.89
CA LYS A 83 16.01 -7.66 -9.27
C LYS A 83 16.22 -6.46 -8.31
N ASN A 84 15.23 -6.12 -7.49
CA ASN A 84 15.35 -5.06 -6.47
C ASN A 84 15.92 -5.60 -5.15
N ARG A 85 16.13 -6.92 -5.04
CA ARG A 85 16.72 -7.57 -3.89
C ARG A 85 18.23 -7.70 -4.05
N GLN A 86 18.90 -7.98 -2.95
CA GLN A 86 20.32 -8.30 -2.91
C GLN A 86 20.55 -9.53 -2.04
N LYS A 87 21.58 -10.33 -2.36
CA LYS A 87 22.01 -11.42 -1.48
C LYS A 87 22.45 -10.86 -0.13
N SER A 88 22.03 -11.49 0.95
CA SER A 88 22.32 -11.03 2.31
C SER A 88 22.24 -12.18 3.30
N ASN A 89 23.12 -12.13 4.29
CA ASN A 89 23.10 -13.00 5.47
C ASN A 89 22.79 -12.20 6.76
N LYS A 90 22.36 -10.95 6.62
CA LYS A 90 21.98 -10.11 7.76
C LYS A 90 20.73 -10.67 8.45
N PRO A 91 20.48 -10.35 9.74
CA PRO A 91 19.27 -10.77 10.44
C PRO A 91 17.96 -10.32 9.76
N THR A 92 18.01 -9.27 8.94
CA THR A 92 16.88 -8.75 8.13
C THR A 92 16.60 -9.55 6.87
N ALA A 93 17.50 -10.45 6.47
CA ALA A 93 17.36 -11.23 5.26
C ALA A 93 16.25 -12.28 5.38
N TYR A 94 15.57 -12.53 4.27
CA TYR A 94 14.59 -13.58 4.10
C TYR A 94 15.03 -14.47 2.96
N GLN A 95 15.17 -15.78 3.23
CA GLN A 95 15.60 -16.78 2.23
C GLN A 95 16.94 -16.42 1.54
N GLY A 96 17.87 -15.81 2.26
CA GLY A 96 19.19 -15.42 1.74
C GLY A 96 19.21 -14.11 0.92
N GLU A 97 18.08 -13.42 0.84
CA GLU A 97 17.92 -12.14 0.16
C GLU A 97 17.44 -11.05 1.12
N ASP A 98 17.74 -9.80 0.80
CA ASP A 98 17.27 -8.61 1.49
C ASP A 98 16.89 -7.54 0.46
N LEU A 99 16.21 -6.49 0.88
CA LEU A 99 15.95 -5.30 0.07
C LEU A 99 17.26 -4.68 -0.37
N GLY A 100 17.31 -4.17 -1.61
CA GLY A 100 18.40 -3.32 -2.07
C GLY A 100 18.61 -2.11 -1.16
N ASN A 101 19.82 -1.53 -1.18
CA ASN A 101 20.19 -0.47 -0.23
C ASN A 101 19.25 0.75 -0.25
N GLY A 102 18.72 1.13 -1.41
CA GLY A 102 17.74 2.21 -1.54
C GLY A 102 16.43 1.88 -0.83
N ASP A 103 15.83 0.73 -1.14
CA ASP A 103 14.59 0.26 -0.51
C ASP A 103 14.76 0.06 1.00
N ARG A 104 15.92 -0.42 1.44
CA ARG A 104 16.25 -0.57 2.87
C ARG A 104 16.27 0.79 3.59
N PHE A 105 16.82 1.83 2.96
CA PHE A 105 16.79 3.19 3.49
C PHE A 105 15.36 3.75 3.56
N LEU A 106 14.52 3.46 2.56
CA LEU A 106 13.12 3.88 2.56
C LEU A 106 12.35 3.20 3.70
N VAL A 107 12.53 1.89 3.88
CA VAL A 107 11.87 1.12 4.95
C VAL A 107 12.27 1.61 6.34
N SER A 108 13.52 2.07 6.56
CA SER A 108 13.88 2.66 7.86
C SER A 108 13.13 3.95 8.18
N GLN A 109 12.55 4.65 7.18
CA GLN A 109 11.69 5.80 7.43
C GLN A 109 10.35 5.41 8.08
N LEU A 110 9.90 4.16 7.93
CA LEU A 110 8.66 3.68 8.55
C LEU A 110 8.75 3.71 10.08
N GLU A 111 9.95 3.54 10.64
CA GLU A 111 10.20 3.63 12.08
C GLU A 111 10.01 5.05 12.62
N LYS A 112 10.38 6.04 11.81
CA LYS A 112 10.18 7.46 12.11
C LYS A 112 8.71 7.86 12.02
N TYR A 113 7.99 7.30 11.06
CA TYR A 113 6.60 7.66 10.74
C TYR A 113 5.64 6.50 11.03
N LYS A 114 5.47 6.19 12.33
CA LYS A 114 4.67 5.03 12.80
C LYS A 114 3.23 4.98 12.25
N MET A 115 2.63 6.13 11.95
CA MET A 115 1.28 6.19 11.36
C MET A 115 1.19 5.51 9.99
N LEU A 116 2.29 5.41 9.24
CA LEU A 116 2.32 4.81 7.90
C LEU A 116 1.92 3.32 7.92
N ALA A 117 2.08 2.64 9.06
CA ALA A 117 1.65 1.24 9.24
C ALA A 117 0.14 1.04 8.99
N ASN A 118 -0.67 2.08 9.18
CA ASN A 118 -2.12 2.01 8.97
C ASN A 118 -2.64 3.01 7.92
N ALA A 119 -1.83 3.99 7.53
CA ALA A 119 -2.30 5.17 6.77
C ALA A 119 -2.86 4.90 5.37
N TYR A 120 -2.61 3.70 4.83
CA TYR A 120 -3.01 3.32 3.47
C TYR A 120 -4.23 2.41 3.43
N PHE A 121 -4.82 2.10 4.59
CA PHE A 121 -6.08 1.39 4.66
C PHE A 121 -7.26 2.35 4.62
N LYS A 122 -8.36 1.89 4.01
CA LYS A 122 -9.62 2.62 3.96
C LYS A 122 -10.06 3.04 5.37
N GLY A 123 -10.51 4.29 5.49
CA GLY A 123 -10.99 4.87 6.74
C GLY A 123 -9.91 5.34 7.70
N ALA A 124 -8.63 5.02 7.49
CA ALA A 124 -7.54 5.54 8.31
C ALA A 124 -7.25 7.01 7.97
N GLU A 125 -7.34 7.90 8.96
CA GLU A 125 -7.10 9.33 8.77
C GLU A 125 -6.52 9.99 10.02
N PRO A 126 -5.90 11.20 9.92
CA PRO A 126 -5.34 11.87 11.08
C PRO A 126 -6.33 12.05 12.24
N ALA A 127 -7.61 12.31 11.95
CA ALA A 127 -8.64 12.59 12.95
C ALA A 127 -9.04 11.37 13.80
N ASN A 128 -8.75 10.15 13.35
CA ASN A 128 -9.00 8.91 14.09
C ASN A 128 -7.70 8.17 14.45
N SER A 129 -6.61 8.92 14.54
CA SER A 129 -5.26 8.40 14.77
C SER A 129 -4.85 7.28 13.80
N TYR A 130 -5.33 7.37 12.54
CA TYR A 130 -5.14 6.37 11.49
C TYR A 130 -5.71 4.99 11.83
N THR A 131 -6.89 4.95 12.44
CA THR A 131 -7.61 3.69 12.69
C THR A 131 -8.40 3.30 11.44
N PRO A 132 -8.08 2.15 10.79
CA PRO A 132 -8.80 1.72 9.59
C PRO A 132 -10.18 1.14 9.91
N ILE A 133 -11.09 1.20 8.94
CA ILE A 133 -12.35 0.46 9.01
C ILE A 133 -12.14 -1.00 8.61
N GLN A 134 -12.94 -1.91 9.18
CA GLN A 134 -12.93 -3.32 8.81
C GLN A 134 -13.98 -3.63 7.72
N PRO A 135 -13.70 -4.58 6.81
CA PRO A 135 -12.44 -5.30 6.66
C PRO A 135 -11.32 -4.40 6.10
N LEU A 136 -10.07 -4.69 6.47
CA LEU A 136 -8.91 -3.95 5.94
C LEU A 136 -8.93 -3.95 4.41
N THR A 137 -9.01 -2.75 3.84
CA THR A 137 -9.16 -2.55 2.39
C THR A 137 -8.14 -1.53 1.90
N VAL A 138 -7.46 -1.84 0.80
CA VAL A 138 -6.56 -0.92 0.10
C VAL A 138 -7.25 -0.42 -1.17
N GLU A 139 -7.35 0.90 -1.32
CA GLU A 139 -7.93 1.53 -2.50
C GLU A 139 -6.82 1.97 -3.45
N THR A 140 -6.94 1.57 -4.71
CA THR A 140 -5.95 1.88 -5.76
C THR A 140 -6.62 2.59 -6.93
N TYR A 141 -5.82 3.38 -7.63
CA TYR A 141 -6.28 4.25 -8.70
C TYR A 141 -5.23 4.30 -9.80
N THR A 142 -5.65 4.61 -11.03
CA THR A 142 -4.76 5.00 -12.14
C THR A 142 -5.03 6.43 -12.54
N ASN A 143 -4.20 6.96 -13.43
CA ASN A 143 -4.40 8.20 -14.15
C ASN A 143 -3.85 8.05 -15.59
N PRO A 144 -3.99 9.06 -16.47
CA PRO A 144 -3.52 8.97 -17.86
C PRO A 144 -2.01 8.68 -18.04
N TYR A 145 -1.20 8.83 -16.99
CA TYR A 145 0.25 8.60 -17.00
C TYR A 145 0.66 7.32 -16.26
N SER A 146 -0.29 6.43 -15.99
CA SER A 146 -0.05 5.18 -15.26
C SER A 146 0.63 4.10 -16.11
N GLY A 147 0.62 4.26 -17.42
CA GLY A 147 1.00 3.22 -18.37
C GLY A 147 -0.07 2.14 -18.49
N GLU A 148 0.23 1.13 -19.30
CA GLU A 148 -0.71 0.06 -19.64
C GLU A 148 -0.35 -1.24 -18.95
N GLU A 149 -1.32 -1.88 -18.31
CA GLU A 149 -1.15 -3.17 -17.63
C GLU A 149 -0.63 -4.26 -18.58
N SER A 150 -1.03 -4.21 -19.86
CA SER A 150 -0.58 -5.12 -20.93
C SER A 150 0.92 -5.03 -21.22
N SER A 151 1.58 -3.93 -20.85
CA SER A 151 3.04 -3.80 -20.94
C SER A 151 3.79 -4.60 -19.87
N GLY A 152 3.07 -5.22 -18.92
CA GLY A 152 3.64 -5.93 -17.79
C GLY A 152 4.21 -5.01 -16.71
N THR A 153 3.96 -3.70 -16.78
CA THR A 153 4.31 -2.72 -15.75
C THR A 153 3.25 -1.62 -15.70
N ILE A 154 2.78 -1.28 -14.51
CA ILE A 154 1.80 -0.21 -14.32
C ILE A 154 2.06 0.54 -13.03
N LYS A 155 1.78 1.83 -13.04
CA LYS A 155 1.80 2.69 -11.84
C LYS A 155 0.39 2.83 -11.29
N LEU A 156 0.22 2.51 -10.02
CA LEU A 156 -1.02 2.71 -9.27
C LEU A 156 -0.82 3.82 -8.23
N PHE A 157 -1.90 4.46 -7.83
CA PHE A 157 -1.92 5.47 -6.77
C PHE A 157 -2.69 4.90 -5.58
N VAL A 158 -2.08 4.90 -4.40
CA VAL A 158 -2.66 4.34 -3.18
C VAL A 158 -3.45 5.42 -2.43
N GLY A 159 -4.73 5.14 -2.20
CA GLY A 159 -5.62 5.99 -1.44
C GLY A 159 -5.11 6.21 -0.01
N ASN A 160 -5.21 7.45 0.46
CA ASN A 160 -4.90 7.83 1.83
C ASN A 160 -5.60 9.14 2.19
N LYS A 161 -5.68 9.45 3.48
CA LYS A 161 -6.25 10.71 4.00
C LYS A 161 -5.24 11.59 4.75
N GLY A 162 -3.98 11.18 4.76
CA GLY A 162 -2.91 11.85 5.52
C GLY A 162 -1.98 12.74 4.68
N ALA A 163 -2.00 12.61 3.35
CA ALA A 163 -1.21 13.41 2.44
C ALA A 163 -2.11 14.26 1.52
N SER A 164 -1.53 15.26 0.87
CA SER A 164 -2.23 16.09 -0.12
C SER A 164 -2.53 15.36 -1.43
N SER A 165 -2.00 14.15 -1.63
CA SER A 165 -2.14 13.36 -2.85
C SER A 165 -2.04 11.86 -2.59
N PHE A 166 -2.63 11.04 -3.48
CA PHE A 166 -2.47 9.60 -3.43
C PHE A 166 -1.05 9.20 -3.84
N ARG A 167 -0.50 8.20 -3.17
CA ARG A 167 0.92 7.88 -3.27
C ARG A 167 1.17 6.88 -4.39
N PRO A 168 2.06 7.18 -5.36
CA PRO A 168 2.33 6.26 -6.46
C PRO A 168 3.12 5.03 -5.99
N VAL A 169 2.76 3.88 -6.53
CA VAL A 169 3.50 2.61 -6.48
C VAL A 169 3.58 2.08 -7.90
N THR A 170 4.77 1.70 -8.35
CA THR A 170 4.92 1.00 -9.63
C THR A 170 5.06 -0.49 -9.36
N VAL A 171 4.32 -1.31 -10.09
CA VAL A 171 4.39 -2.77 -10.04
C VAL A 171 4.72 -3.32 -11.41
N SER A 172 5.41 -4.46 -11.46
CA SER A 172 5.73 -5.18 -12.68
C SER A 172 5.44 -6.66 -12.51
N LYS A 173 5.06 -7.31 -13.61
CA LYS A 173 4.87 -8.75 -13.67
C LYS A 173 6.23 -9.44 -13.81
N GLU A 174 6.49 -10.42 -12.95
CA GLU A 174 7.68 -11.25 -13.00
C GLU A 174 7.52 -12.43 -13.96
N SER A 175 8.63 -13.12 -14.24
CA SER A 175 8.66 -14.29 -15.13
C SER A 175 7.81 -15.46 -14.63
N ASP A 176 7.57 -15.56 -13.32
CA ASP A 176 6.65 -16.52 -12.71
C ASP A 176 5.16 -16.11 -12.80
N GLY A 177 4.89 -14.98 -13.44
CA GLY A 177 3.55 -14.44 -13.65
C GLY A 177 2.98 -13.65 -12.48
N ALA A 178 3.68 -13.55 -11.34
CA ALA A 178 3.25 -12.75 -10.21
C ALA A 178 3.59 -11.27 -10.41
N TRP A 179 2.67 -10.38 -10.05
CA TRP A 179 2.93 -8.95 -9.92
C TRP A 179 3.67 -8.68 -8.61
N ARG A 180 4.74 -7.88 -8.70
CA ARG A 180 5.56 -7.45 -7.56
C ARG A 180 5.91 -5.97 -7.67
N VAL A 181 6.29 -5.39 -6.55
CA VAL A 181 6.59 -3.96 -6.43
C VAL A 181 7.95 -3.64 -7.05
N LYS A 182 7.94 -2.63 -7.92
CA LYS A 182 9.13 -2.07 -8.57
C LYS A 182 9.62 -0.78 -7.89
N GLU A 183 8.71 0.06 -7.41
CA GLU A 183 9.00 1.37 -6.81
C GLU A 183 7.89 1.74 -5.82
N PHE A 184 8.24 2.17 -4.60
CA PHE A 184 7.29 2.48 -3.55
C PHE A 184 7.74 3.59 -2.58
N SER A 185 8.80 4.34 -2.90
CA SER A 185 9.38 5.38 -2.02
C SER A 185 8.36 6.35 -1.42
N SER A 186 7.32 6.69 -2.18
CA SER A 186 6.26 7.60 -1.73
C SER A 186 5.44 7.06 -0.54
N LEU A 187 5.46 5.75 -0.30
CA LEU A 187 4.78 5.11 0.84
C LEU A 187 5.58 5.23 2.15
N CYS A 188 6.85 5.62 2.07
CA CYS A 188 7.74 5.78 3.22
C CYS A 188 7.91 7.24 3.64
N VAL A 189 7.18 8.17 3.01
CA VAL A 189 7.21 9.60 3.32
C VAL A 189 6.13 9.94 4.34
N GLY A 190 6.51 10.70 5.36
CA GLY A 190 5.60 11.15 6.42
C GLY A 190 4.30 11.79 5.91
N MET A 191 3.26 11.67 6.73
CA MET A 191 1.94 12.25 6.52
C MET A 191 1.61 13.22 7.67
N ALA A 192 0.45 13.87 7.58
CA ALA A 192 -0.10 14.66 8.67
C ALA A 192 -0.06 13.86 9.99
N PRO A 193 0.37 14.47 11.10
CA PRO A 193 0.40 13.77 12.38
C PRO A 193 -1.02 13.38 12.82
N PRO A 194 -1.18 12.28 13.57
CA PRO A 194 -2.46 11.96 14.21
C PRO A 194 -2.90 13.11 15.13
N LYS A 195 -4.20 13.34 15.21
CA LYS A 195 -4.83 14.31 16.11
C LYS A 195 -5.30 13.64 17.40
#